data_AF-A0A939HR66-F1
#
_entry.id   AF-A0A939HR66-F1
#
_cell.length_a   1.000
_cell.length_b   1.000
_cell.length_c   1.000
_cell.angle_alpha   90.00
_cell.angle_beta   90.00
_cell.angle_gamma   90.00
#
_symmetry.space_group_name_H-M   'P 1'
#
loop_
_entity.id
_entity.type
_entity.pdbx_description
1 polymer ?
#
loop_
_entity_poly.entity_id
_entity_poly.type
_entity_poly.pdbx_seq_one_letter_code
_entity_poly.pdbx_strand_id
1 'polypeptide(L)'
;MQFIQTKGTLKNGVLFLEKELDELSTEEQDVDVIIFFKEPQEQAEFDQIRTEMQIGFQEAGIETREQVLQLIKEVKLELFQERQKCKESF
;
A
#
# COMPACT_ATOMS: atom_id res chain seq x y z
N MET A 1 -6.29 -16.04 -18.28
CA MET A 1 -5.55 -15.37 -17.19
C MET A 1 -4.20 -14.92 -17.74
N GLN A 2 -3.93 -13.61 -17.68
CA GLN A 2 -2.64 -13.04 -18.05
C GLN A 2 -1.90 -12.75 -16.75
N PHE A 3 -0.73 -13.35 -16.57
CA PHE A 3 0.10 -13.12 -15.39
C PHE A 3 1.18 -12.10 -15.73
N ILE A 4 1.17 -10.97 -15.03
CA ILE A 4 2.22 -9.96 -15.13
C ILE A 4 3.10 -10.11 -13.89
N GLN A 5 4.30 -10.63 -14.09
CA GLN A 5 5.30 -10.73 -13.03
C GLN A 5 6.28 -9.57 -13.15
N THR A 6 6.24 -8.64 -12.21
CA THR A 6 7.24 -7.59 -12.06
C THR A 6 8.00 -7.76 -10.76
N LYS A 7 9.27 -7.41 -10.77
CA LYS A 7 10.02 -7.23 -9.53
C LYS A 7 9.61 -5.91 -8.89
N GLY A 8 9.63 -5.89 -7.58
CA GLY A 8 9.42 -4.69 -6.78
C GLY A 8 10.32 -4.70 -5.57
N THR A 9 10.65 -3.52 -5.08
CA THR A 9 11.43 -3.32 -3.87
C THR A 9 10.51 -2.78 -2.79
N LEU A 10 10.48 -3.43 -1.63
CA LEU A 10 9.81 -2.89 -0.45
C LEU A 10 10.79 -1.93 0.26
N LYS A 11 10.41 -0.67 0.41
CA LYS A 11 11.20 0.32 1.16
C LYS A 11 10.27 1.09 2.09
N ASN A 12 10.59 1.08 3.39
CA ASN A 12 9.78 1.73 4.43
C ASN A 12 8.28 1.33 4.36
N GLY A 13 7.99 0.05 4.15
CA GLY A 13 6.61 -0.46 4.07
C GLY A 13 5.87 -0.12 2.78
N VAL A 14 6.51 0.58 1.82
CA VAL A 14 5.92 0.89 0.51
C VAL A 14 6.54 -0.03 -0.54
N LEU A 15 5.68 -0.69 -1.32
CA LEU A 15 6.09 -1.52 -2.46
C LEU A 15 6.30 -0.62 -3.68
N PHE A 16 7.55 -0.56 -4.17
CA PHE A 16 7.91 0.12 -5.41
C PHE A 16 8.10 -0.93 -6.50
N LEU A 17 7.26 -0.92 -7.52
CA LEU A 17 7.40 -1.81 -8.66
C LEU A 17 8.47 -1.25 -9.61
N GLU A 18 9.36 -2.10 -10.12
CA GLU A 18 10.44 -1.68 -11.03
C GLU A 18 9.92 -1.33 -12.44
N LYS A 19 8.81 -1.95 -12.86
CA LYS A 19 8.16 -1.64 -14.12
C LYS A 19 7.01 -0.66 -13.86
N GLU A 20 6.99 0.45 -14.59
CA GLU A 20 5.80 1.31 -14.66
C GLU A 20 4.64 0.44 -15.15
N LEU A 21 3.56 0.42 -14.37
CA LEU A 21 2.34 -0.33 -14.67
C LEU A 21 1.53 0.32 -15.80
N ASP A 22 2.13 1.22 -16.58
CA ASP A 22 1.50 1.97 -17.66
C ASP A 22 0.97 1.08 -18.80
N GLU A 23 1.30 -0.22 -18.78
CA GLU A 23 0.75 -1.26 -19.66
C GLU A 23 -0.47 -2.00 -19.08
N LEU A 24 -0.82 -1.81 -17.79
CA LEU A 24 -2.09 -2.29 -17.25
C LEU A 24 -3.20 -1.38 -17.79
N SER A 25 -4.24 -1.96 -18.40
CA SER A 25 -5.30 -1.15 -19.00
C SER A 25 -5.92 -0.21 -17.96
N THR A 26 -6.42 0.94 -18.41
CA THR A 26 -7.11 1.95 -17.57
C THR A 26 -8.44 1.48 -16.99
N GLU A 27 -8.78 0.20 -17.16
CA GLU A 27 -9.99 -0.41 -16.59
C GLU A 27 -9.67 -0.93 -15.19
N GLU A 28 -10.65 -0.92 -14.29
CA GLU A 28 -10.49 -1.46 -12.94
C GLU A 28 -10.17 -2.96 -13.02
N GLN A 29 -8.88 -3.31 -12.87
CA GLN A 29 -8.43 -4.69 -12.81
C GLN A 29 -8.04 -5.03 -11.37
N ASP A 30 -8.59 -6.14 -10.87
CA ASP A 30 -8.11 -6.76 -9.64
C ASP A 30 -6.73 -7.37 -9.89
N VAL A 31 -5.77 -7.07 -9.02
CA VAL A 31 -4.39 -7.54 -9.13
C VAL A 31 -4.06 -8.41 -7.93
N ASP A 32 -3.69 -9.66 -8.20
CA ASP A 32 -3.12 -10.55 -7.20
C ASP A 32 -1.62 -10.23 -7.03
N VAL A 33 -1.22 -9.83 -5.83
CA VAL A 33 0.18 -9.56 -5.48
C VAL A 33 0.76 -10.75 -4.72
N ILE A 34 1.81 -11.36 -5.28
CA ILE A 34 2.55 -12.45 -4.63
C ILE A 34 3.88 -11.88 -4.10
N ILE A 35 4.08 -11.98 -2.78
CA ILE A 35 5.29 -11.50 -2.10
C ILE A 35 6.16 -12.70 -1.75
N PHE A 36 7.43 -12.66 -2.15
CA PHE A 36 8.43 -13.67 -1.80
C PHE A 36 9.41 -13.08 -0.78
N PHE A 37 9.49 -13.72 0.39
CA PHE A 37 10.46 -13.39 1.43
C PHE A 37 11.73 -14.22 1.23
N LYS A 38 12.90 -13.63 1.49
CA LYS A 38 14.16 -14.36 1.40
C LYS A 38 14.39 -15.20 2.65
N GLU A 39 14.04 -14.64 3.80
CA GLU A 39 14.21 -15.28 5.10
C GLU A 39 12.85 -15.54 5.77
N PRO A 40 12.67 -16.69 6.46
CA PRO A 40 11.42 -17.00 7.17
C PRO A 40 11.04 -15.97 8.24
N GLN A 41 12.03 -15.29 8.82
CA GLN A 41 11.79 -14.27 9.85
C GLN A 41 11.12 -13.02 9.25
N GLU A 42 11.49 -12.61 8.03
CA GLU A 42 10.86 -11.47 7.34
C GLU A 42 9.38 -11.77 7.05
N GLN A 43 9.06 -13.03 6.71
CA GLN A 43 7.68 -13.46 6.52
C GLN A 43 6.88 -13.37 7.83
N ALA A 44 7.45 -13.85 8.94
CA ALA A 44 6.79 -13.81 10.24
C ALA A 44 6.51 -12.37 10.71
N GLU A 45 7.47 -11.45 10.50
CA GLU A 45 7.31 -10.02 10.79
C GLU A 45 6.21 -9.40 9.93
N PHE A 46 6.17 -9.73 8.64
CA PHE A 46 5.12 -9.24 7.74
C PHE A 46 3.73 -9.74 8.14
N ASP A 47 3.59 -11.03 8.47
CA ASP A 47 2.32 -11.62 8.88
C ASP A 47 1.82 -11.03 10.21
N GLN A 48 2.73 -10.71 11.13
CA GLN A 48 2.40 -10.00 12.36
C GLN A 48 1.86 -8.60 12.06
N ILE A 49 2.59 -7.79 11.27
CA ILE A 49 2.17 -6.43 10.90
C ILE A 49 0.82 -6.45 10.18
N ARG A 50 0.61 -7.41 9.28
CA ARG A 50 -0.66 -7.60 8.57
C ARG A 50 -1.81 -7.87 9.56
N THR A 51 -1.58 -8.71 10.56
CA THR A 51 -2.56 -9.04 11.59
C THR A 51 -2.90 -7.80 12.42
N GLU A 52 -1.88 -7.07 12.88
CA GLU A 52 -2.07 -5.83 13.64
C GLU A 52 -2.84 -4.78 12.84
N MET A 53 -2.53 -4.62 11.55
CA MET A 53 -3.26 -3.72 10.66
C MET A 53 -4.74 -4.13 10.50
N GLN A 54 -5.01 -5.42 10.34
CA GLN A 54 -6.39 -5.93 10.24
C GLN A 54 -7.19 -5.69 11.52
N ILE A 55 -6.56 -5.91 12.69
CA ILE A 55 -7.17 -5.60 13.98
C ILE A 55 -7.44 -4.10 14.08
N GLY A 56 -6.46 -3.25 13.74
CA GLY A 56 -6.63 -1.79 13.77
C GLY A 56 -7.76 -1.30 12.86
N PHE A 57 -7.94 -1.91 11.68
CA PHE A 57 -9.08 -1.61 10.81
C PHE A 57 -10.42 -2.05 11.41
N GLN A 58 -10.49 -3.24 12.00
CA GLN A 58 -11.70 -3.71 12.69
C GLN A 58 -12.07 -2.80 13.87
N GLU A 59 -11.09 -2.43 14.70
CA GLU A 59 -11.30 -1.52 15.84
C GLU A 59 -11.73 -0.11 15.40
N ALA A 60 -11.25 0.35 14.25
CA ALA A 60 -11.65 1.62 13.64
C ALA A 60 -13.01 1.56 12.91
N GLY A 61 -13.68 0.40 12.87
CA GLY A 61 -14.95 0.22 12.16
C GLY A 61 -14.82 0.27 10.63
N ILE A 62 -13.63 -0.05 10.11
CA ILE A 62 -13.34 -0.13 8.68
C ILE A 62 -13.62 -1.55 8.21
N GLU A 63 -14.72 -1.71 7.49
CA GLU A 63 -15.22 -3.00 7.01
C GLU A 63 -15.19 -3.11 5.47
N THR A 64 -15.18 -1.96 4.77
CA THR A 64 -15.25 -1.93 3.31
C THR A 64 -13.99 -1.36 2.66
N ARG A 65 -13.76 -1.77 1.40
CA ARG A 65 -12.68 -1.24 0.55
C ARG A 65 -12.79 0.27 0.39
N GLU A 66 -14.01 0.79 0.25
CA GLU A 66 -14.27 2.22 0.08
C GLU A 66 -13.82 3.02 1.30
N GLN A 67 -14.02 2.50 2.51
CA GLN A 67 -13.57 3.13 3.74
C GLN A 67 -12.03 3.16 3.83
N VAL A 68 -11.35 2.09 3.42
CA VAL A 68 -9.88 2.06 3.32
C VAL A 68 -9.38 3.09 2.32
N LEU A 69 -9.99 3.17 1.13
CA LEU A 69 -9.59 4.13 0.10
C LEU A 69 -9.83 5.58 0.54
N GLN A 70 -10.92 5.83 1.25
CA GLN A 70 -11.22 7.15 1.82
C GLN A 70 -10.19 7.54 2.89
N LEU A 71 -9.83 6.63 3.79
CA LEU A 71 -8.77 6.85 4.78
C LEU A 71 -7.42 7.17 4.09
N ILE A 72 -7.04 6.41 3.07
CA ILE A 72 -5.80 6.66 2.31
C ILE A 72 -5.84 8.05 1.66
N LYS A 73 -6.99 8.45 1.12
CA LYS A 73 -7.17 9.77 0.50
C LYS A 73 -7.01 10.89 1.53
N GLU A 74 -7.58 10.75 2.72
CA GLU A 74 -7.46 11.70 3.81
C GLU A 74 -6.01 11.85 4.27
N VAL A 75 -5.33 10.74 4.56
CA VAL A 75 -3.91 10.74 4.96
C VAL A 75 -3.03 11.39 3.87
N LYS A 76 -3.26 11.08 2.59
CA LYS A 76 -2.50 11.71 1.50
C LYS A 76 -2.74 13.22 1.42
N LEU A 77 -3.97 13.67 1.66
CA LEU A 77 -4.32 15.09 1.65
C LEU A 77 -3.62 15.82 2.81
N GLU A 78 -3.65 15.25 4.02
CA GLU A 78 -2.96 15.80 5.19
C GLU A 78 -1.45 15.92 4.95
N LEU A 79 -0.81 14.84 4.48
CA LEU A 79 0.62 14.84 4.15
C LEU A 79 0.97 15.89 3.07
N PHE A 80 0.10 16.10 2.09
CA PHE A 80 0.29 17.12 1.07
C PHE A 80 0.19 18.53 1.65
N GLN A 81 -0.80 18.79 2.52
CA GLN A 81 -0.97 20.07 3.19
C GLN A 81 0.20 20.38 4.13
N GLU A 82 0.69 19.41 4.89
CA GLU A 82 1.88 19.57 5.73
C GLU A 82 3.11 19.97 4.91
N ARG A 83 3.32 19.31 3.76
CA ARG A 83 4.40 19.65 2.83
C ARG A 83 4.28 21.07 2.28
N GLN A 84 3.07 21.57 2.06
CA GLN A 84 2.87 22.95 1.60
C GLN A 84 3.11 23.96 2.73
N LYS A 85 2.56 23.74 3.93
CA LYS A 85 2.81 24.60 5.10
C LYS A 85 4.30 24.70 5.44
N CYS A 86 5.04 23.61 5.29
CA CYS A 86 6.47 23.57 5.53
C CYS A 86 7.25 24.37 4.46
N LYS A 87 6.74 24.48 3.22
CA LYS A 87 7.34 25.31 2.16
C LYS A 87 7.05 26.80 2.29
N GLU A 88 5.90 27.17 2.86
CA GLU A 88 5.53 28.58 3.08
C GLU A 88 6.24 29.20 4.30
N SER A 89 6.93 28.39 5.09
CA SER A 89 7.67 28.81 6.30
C SER A 89 9.16 29.12 6.06
N PHE A 90 9.62 29.15 4.80
CA PHE A 90 10.99 29.49 4.39
C PHE A 90 11.02 30.63 3.38
#